data_AF-A7N4I3-F1
#
_entry.id   AF-A7N4I3-F1
#
_cell.length_a   1.000
_cell.length_b   1.000
_cell.length_c   1.000
_cell.angle_alpha   90.00
_cell.angle_beta   90.00
_cell.angle_gamma   90.00
#
_symmetry.space_group_name_H-M   'P 1'
#
loop_
_entity.id
_entity.type
_entity.pdbx_description
1 polymer ?
#
loop_
_entity_poly.entity_id
_entity_poly.type
_entity_poly.pdbx_seq_one_letter_code
_entity_poly.pdbx_strand_id
1 'polypeptide(L)'
;MWGALRLKAFYEKYFNAVSNDKYHNPTKQFSSYFLSFESGARLELMSMEGVTACEKSHAMQVTGLAHFAFALGSEQAVDRLTKTLVDDGYQWVDGPRQTGDGYYESCILDPDGNRLELTV
;
A
#
# COMPACT_ATOMS: atom_id res chain seq x y z
N MET A 1 -12.62 -11.64 6.60
CA MET A 1 -12.66 -11.94 5.15
C MET A 1 -12.84 -10.71 4.24
N TRP A 2 -12.64 -9.46 4.71
CA TRP A 2 -12.89 -8.25 3.90
C TRP A 2 -11.62 -7.44 3.52
N GLY A 3 -10.43 -7.84 3.99
CA GLY A 3 -9.19 -7.07 3.83
C GLY A 3 -8.78 -6.83 2.38
N ALA A 4 -8.75 -7.90 1.56
CA ALA A 4 -8.29 -7.81 0.17
C ALA A 4 -9.16 -6.89 -0.71
N LEU A 5 -10.48 -6.80 -0.46
CA LEU A 5 -11.35 -5.90 -1.22
C LEU A 5 -11.13 -4.43 -0.85
N ARG A 6 -10.89 -4.15 0.43
CA ARG A 6 -10.57 -2.81 0.93
C ARG A 6 -9.24 -2.32 0.39
N LEU A 7 -8.21 -3.17 0.42
CA LEU A 7 -6.90 -2.87 -0.18
C LEU A 7 -7.00 -2.66 -1.68
N LYS A 8 -7.74 -3.52 -2.39
CA LYS A 8 -7.98 -3.36 -3.83
C LYS A 8 -8.54 -1.97 -4.13
N ALA A 9 -9.62 -1.57 -3.47
CA ALA A 9 -10.24 -0.26 -3.68
C ALA A 9 -9.30 0.91 -3.35
N PHE A 10 -8.46 0.77 -2.31
CA PHE A 10 -7.45 1.77 -1.95
C PHE A 10 -6.42 1.95 -3.06
N TYR A 11 -5.79 0.87 -3.52
CA TYR A 11 -4.77 0.96 -4.57
C TYR A 11 -5.34 1.38 -5.93
N GLU A 12 -6.56 0.97 -6.27
CA GLU A 12 -7.26 1.44 -7.47
C GLU A 12 -7.52 2.95 -7.42
N LYS A 13 -7.96 3.48 -6.26
CA LYS A 13 -8.28 4.91 -6.10
C LYS A 13 -7.05 5.81 -6.09
N TYR A 14 -6.01 5.45 -5.34
CA TYR A 14 -4.90 6.37 -5.03
C TYR A 14 -3.66 6.15 -5.89
N PHE A 15 -3.49 4.94 -6.44
CA PHE A 15 -2.29 4.56 -7.18
C PHE A 15 -2.60 4.11 -8.62
N ASN A 16 -3.82 4.36 -9.09
CA ASN A 16 -4.30 3.97 -10.42
C ASN A 16 -4.06 2.48 -10.73
N ALA A 17 -4.08 1.63 -9.70
CA ALA A 17 -3.91 0.20 -9.90
C ALA A 17 -5.09 -0.35 -10.72
N VAL A 18 -4.82 -1.37 -11.53
CA VAL A 18 -5.84 -2.14 -12.25
C VAL A 18 -5.81 -3.57 -11.75
N SER A 19 -6.92 -4.01 -11.16
CA SER A 19 -7.08 -5.38 -10.68
C SER A 19 -7.50 -6.34 -11.80
N ASN A 20 -7.07 -7.59 -11.70
CA ASN A 20 -7.70 -8.70 -12.40
C ASN A 20 -9.02 -9.15 -11.73
N ASP A 21 -9.66 -10.15 -12.32
CA ASP A 21 -10.75 -10.89 -11.69
C ASP A 21 -10.28 -11.68 -10.46
N LYS A 22 -11.17 -11.82 -9.48
CA LYS A 22 -10.88 -12.54 -8.24
C LYS A 22 -10.52 -14.00 -8.54
N TYR A 23 -9.35 -14.43 -8.09
CA TYR A 23 -9.01 -15.85 -8.02
C TYR A 23 -9.48 -16.44 -6.69
N HIS A 24 -10.03 -17.66 -6.71
CA HIS A 24 -10.45 -18.38 -5.50
C HIS A 24 -10.12 -19.87 -5.60
N ASN A 25 -9.45 -20.38 -4.57
CA ASN A 25 -9.22 -21.80 -4.38
C ASN A 25 -9.96 -22.27 -3.11
N PRO A 26 -11.10 -23.01 -3.24
CA PRO A 26 -11.89 -23.43 -2.10
C PRO A 26 -11.19 -24.50 -1.26
N THR A 27 -10.40 -25.38 -1.87
CA THR A 27 -9.66 -26.43 -1.13
C THR A 27 -8.64 -25.84 -0.16
N LYS A 28 -8.00 -24.73 -0.56
CA LYS A 28 -7.00 -24.03 0.27
C LYS A 28 -7.57 -22.86 1.06
N GLN A 29 -8.88 -22.60 0.97
CA GLN A 29 -9.53 -21.42 1.55
C GLN A 29 -8.77 -20.11 1.23
N PHE A 30 -8.32 -20.00 -0.03
CA PHE A 30 -7.47 -18.92 -0.51
C PHE A 30 -8.22 -18.08 -1.55
N SER A 31 -7.98 -16.78 -1.57
CA SER A 31 -8.35 -15.91 -2.68
C SER A 31 -7.33 -14.81 -2.88
N SER A 32 -7.18 -14.33 -4.12
CA SER A 32 -6.31 -13.20 -4.40
C SER A 32 -6.77 -12.34 -5.56
N TYR A 33 -6.22 -11.13 -5.60
CA TYR A 33 -6.22 -10.21 -6.73
C TYR A 33 -4.78 -9.86 -7.08
N PHE A 34 -4.48 -9.75 -8.37
CA PHE A 34 -3.26 -9.10 -8.85
C PHE A 34 -3.58 -7.68 -9.28
N LEU A 35 -2.90 -6.73 -8.66
CA LEU A 35 -2.92 -5.33 -9.03
C LEU A 35 -1.74 -5.03 -9.95
N SER A 36 -2.03 -4.44 -11.11
CA SER A 36 -1.02 -3.95 -12.04
C SER A 36 -1.01 -2.43 -12.04
N PHE A 37 0.17 -1.83 -12.13
CA PHE A 37 0.36 -0.39 -12.25
C PHE A 37 0.74 -0.04 -13.70
N GLU A 38 0.96 1.25 -13.99
CA GLU A 38 1.36 1.71 -15.33
C GLU A 38 2.59 0.96 -15.87
N SER A 39 3.55 0.65 -15.00
CA SER A 39 4.70 -0.18 -15.32
C SER A 39 5.27 -0.88 -14.07
N GLY A 40 6.22 -1.79 -14.28
CA GLY A 40 7.00 -2.40 -13.20
C GLY A 40 6.32 -3.61 -12.55
N ALA A 41 6.45 -3.70 -11.22
CA ALA A 41 5.97 -4.84 -10.46
C ALA A 41 4.44 -4.88 -10.36
N ARG A 42 3.90 -6.06 -10.00
CA ARG A 42 2.50 -6.24 -9.62
C ARG A 42 2.41 -6.52 -8.13
N LEU A 43 1.31 -6.12 -7.50
CA LEU A 43 1.02 -6.40 -6.10
C LEU A 43 -0.06 -7.47 -6.00
N GLU A 44 0.24 -8.61 -5.37
CA GLU A 44 -0.77 -9.61 -5.07
C GLU A 44 -1.40 -9.33 -3.71
N LEU A 45 -2.71 -9.12 -3.70
CA LEU A 45 -3.52 -9.02 -2.50
C LEU A 45 -4.16 -10.37 -2.22
N MET A 46 -3.68 -11.08 -1.21
CA MET A 46 -4.21 -12.39 -0.83
C MET A 46 -5.05 -12.35 0.45
N SER A 47 -5.97 -13.31 0.57
CA SER A 47 -6.66 -13.64 1.81
C SER A 47 -6.77 -15.15 1.92
N MET A 48 -6.37 -15.67 3.08
CA MET A 48 -6.37 -17.10 3.38
C MET A 48 -6.81 -17.32 4.82
N GLU A 49 -7.61 -18.36 5.05
CA GLU A 49 -7.93 -18.78 6.42
C GLU A 49 -6.65 -19.14 7.20
N GLY A 50 -6.57 -18.73 8.47
CA GLY A 50 -5.39 -18.93 9.31
C GLY A 50 -4.31 -17.86 9.18
N VAL A 51 -4.37 -16.97 8.18
CA VAL A 51 -3.54 -15.75 8.13
C VAL A 51 -4.23 -14.66 8.95
N THR A 52 -3.65 -14.32 10.09
CA THR A 52 -4.17 -13.30 10.99
C THR A 52 -3.50 -11.94 10.77
N ALA A 53 -4.24 -10.86 11.07
CA ALA A 53 -3.67 -9.53 11.06
C ALA A 53 -2.59 -9.40 12.16
N CYS A 54 -1.49 -8.73 11.86
CA CYS A 54 -0.52 -8.35 12.87
C CYS A 54 -0.98 -7.05 13.53
N GLU A 55 -1.65 -7.15 14.69
CA GLU A 55 -2.29 -6.00 15.35
C GLU A 55 -1.35 -4.84 15.72
N LYS A 56 -0.02 -5.06 15.69
CA LYS A 56 1.01 -4.06 16.04
C LYS A 56 2.02 -3.78 14.91
N SER A 57 1.81 -4.29 13.69
CA SER A 57 2.82 -4.17 12.62
C SER A 57 3.19 -2.73 12.28
N HIS A 58 2.23 -1.80 12.30
CA HIS A 58 2.48 -0.40 11.95
C HIS A 58 3.33 0.34 12.99
N ALA A 59 3.21 -0.05 14.27
CA ALA A 59 3.89 0.57 15.40
C ALA A 59 5.29 0.01 15.66
N MET A 60 5.64 -1.14 15.05
CA MET A 60 6.93 -1.80 15.26
C MET A 60 7.59 -2.09 13.92
N GLN A 61 8.78 -1.52 13.71
CA GLN A 61 9.64 -1.97 12.62
C GLN A 61 10.33 -3.26 13.04
N VAL A 62 10.16 -4.31 12.23
CA VAL A 62 10.73 -5.64 12.47
C VAL A 62 11.57 -6.06 11.27
N THR A 63 12.56 -6.93 11.49
CA THR A 63 13.36 -7.50 10.38
C THR A 63 12.45 -8.28 9.43
N GLY A 64 12.50 -7.93 8.15
CA GLY A 64 11.64 -8.51 7.11
C GLY A 64 11.33 -7.49 6.01
N LEU A 65 10.22 -7.68 5.31
CA LEU A 65 9.70 -6.68 4.37
C LEU A 65 9.25 -5.43 5.16
N ALA A 66 9.96 -4.32 4.97
CA ALA A 66 9.73 -3.10 5.75
C ALA A 66 8.59 -2.24 5.18
N HIS A 67 8.59 -2.00 3.87
CA HIS A 67 7.63 -1.14 3.18
C HIS A 67 7.70 -1.36 1.66
N PHE A 68 6.82 -0.68 0.94
CA PHE A 68 6.91 -0.46 -0.52
C PHE A 68 7.04 1.03 -0.82
N ALA A 69 7.74 1.38 -1.89
CA ALA A 69 7.84 2.76 -2.37
C ALA A 69 7.15 2.92 -3.74
N PHE A 70 6.38 4.00 -3.90
CA PHE A 70 5.68 4.37 -5.12
C PHE A 70 6.23 5.68 -5.65
N ALA A 71 6.87 5.63 -6.82
CA ALA A 71 7.35 6.82 -7.53
C ALA A 71 6.18 7.52 -8.22
N LEU A 72 6.00 8.81 -7.93
CA LEU A 72 4.91 9.66 -8.42
C LEU A 72 5.37 10.69 -9.44
N GLY A 73 6.67 10.73 -9.76
CA GLY A 73 7.28 11.53 -10.80
C GLY A 73 7.59 12.98 -10.44
N SER A 74 7.11 13.49 -9.29
CA SER A 74 7.41 14.85 -8.84
C SER A 74 7.14 15.08 -7.36
N GLU A 75 7.87 16.00 -6.73
CA GLU A 75 7.64 16.43 -5.34
C GLU A 75 6.20 16.92 -5.13
N GLN A 76 5.65 17.66 -6.10
CA GLN A 76 4.29 18.16 -6.01
C GLN A 76 3.25 17.05 -6.08
N ALA A 77 3.53 15.93 -6.76
CA ALA A 77 2.66 14.76 -6.74
C ALA A 77 2.70 14.06 -5.37
N VAL A 78 3.88 13.97 -4.75
CA VAL A 78 4.04 13.50 -3.36
C VAL A 78 3.21 14.34 -2.41
N ASP A 79 3.35 15.67 -2.45
CA ASP A 79 2.58 16.59 -1.60
C ASP A 79 1.07 16.41 -1.75
N ARG A 80 0.60 16.39 -3.01
CA ARG A 80 -0.85 16.29 -3.31
C ARG A 80 -1.42 14.96 -2.86
N LEU A 81 -0.75 13.85 -3.15
CA LEU A 81 -1.27 12.53 -2.78
C LEU A 81 -1.22 12.33 -1.27
N THR A 82 -0.15 12.77 -0.61
CA THR A 82 -0.04 12.77 0.86
C THR A 82 -1.21 13.51 1.49
N LYS A 83 -1.48 14.75 1.05
CA LYS A 83 -2.60 15.55 1.56
C LYS A 83 -3.94 14.85 1.34
N THR A 84 -4.15 14.31 0.14
CA THR A 84 -5.41 13.62 -0.20
C THR A 84 -5.64 12.41 0.71
N LEU A 85 -4.59 11.60 0.95
CA LEU A 85 -4.67 10.44 1.84
C LEU A 85 -4.96 10.85 3.29
N VAL A 86 -4.33 11.91 3.79
CA VAL A 86 -4.60 12.43 5.14
C VAL A 86 -6.03 12.95 5.27
N ASP A 87 -6.49 13.74 4.30
CA ASP A 87 -7.86 14.28 4.29
C ASP A 87 -8.91 13.15 4.23
N ASP A 88 -8.61 12.06 3.52
CA ASP A 88 -9.45 10.86 3.44
C ASP A 88 -9.33 9.94 4.68
N GLY A 89 -8.52 10.31 5.67
CA GLY A 89 -8.43 9.66 6.98
C GLY A 89 -7.36 8.57 7.11
N TYR A 90 -6.43 8.46 6.16
CA TYR A 90 -5.30 7.53 6.27
C TYR A 90 -4.20 8.09 7.19
N GLN A 91 -3.53 7.20 7.91
CA GLN A 91 -2.52 7.61 8.90
C GLN A 91 -1.24 8.06 8.18
N TRP A 92 -0.88 9.32 8.40
CA TRP A 92 0.41 9.87 8.04
C TRP A 92 1.47 9.57 9.11
N VAL A 93 2.64 9.15 8.65
CA VAL A 93 3.73 8.67 9.50
C VAL A 93 4.90 9.64 9.51
N ASP A 94 5.32 10.15 8.33
CA ASP A 94 6.47 11.06 8.20
C ASP A 94 6.51 11.79 6.83
N GLY A 95 7.31 12.85 6.68
CA GLY A 95 7.45 13.67 5.45
C GLY A 95 6.19 14.49 5.08
N PRO A 96 6.04 15.13 3.91
CA PRO A 96 6.97 15.23 2.81
C PRO A 96 8.28 15.93 3.22
N ARG A 97 9.43 15.36 2.86
CA ARG A 97 10.76 15.96 3.13
C ARG A 97 11.83 15.37 2.21
N GLN A 98 12.96 16.06 2.10
CA GLN A 98 14.19 15.51 1.55
C GLN A 98 14.87 14.60 2.59
N THR A 99 15.28 13.40 2.17
CA THR A 99 15.99 12.43 3.00
C THR A 99 17.50 12.55 2.86
N GLY A 100 18.25 11.92 3.77
CA GLY A 100 19.71 11.93 3.74
C GLY A 100 20.34 11.15 2.57
N ASP A 101 19.57 10.26 1.95
CA ASP A 101 19.95 9.47 0.78
C ASP A 101 19.41 10.04 -0.54
N GLY A 102 18.76 11.21 -0.52
CA GLY A 102 18.47 12.01 -1.71
C GLY A 102 17.08 11.82 -2.33
N TYR A 103 16.12 11.26 -1.59
CA TYR A 103 14.72 11.18 -2.01
C TYR A 103 13.90 12.33 -1.42
N TYR A 104 12.91 12.80 -2.19
CA TYR A 104 11.80 13.56 -1.62
C TYR A 104 10.64 12.62 -1.39
N GLU A 105 10.25 12.42 -0.12
CA GLU A 105 9.29 11.39 0.22
C GLU A 105 8.30 11.78 1.33
N SER A 106 7.14 11.12 1.33
CA SER A 106 6.23 11.02 2.49
C SER A 106 5.91 9.55 2.80
N CYS A 107 5.67 9.23 4.06
CA CYS A 107 5.29 7.89 4.50
C CYS A 107 3.86 7.86 5.05
N ILE A 108 3.02 6.98 4.52
CA ILE A 108 1.60 6.79 4.86
C ILE A 108 1.33 5.30 5.15
N LEU A 109 0.30 5.00 5.94
CA LEU A 109 -0.19 3.64 6.11
C LEU A 109 -1.38 3.34 5.19
N ASP A 110 -1.34 2.18 4.55
CA ASP A 110 -2.48 1.62 3.83
C ASP A 110 -3.59 1.14 4.82
N PRO A 111 -4.77 0.71 4.33
CA PRO A 111 -5.87 0.24 5.19
C PRO A 111 -5.53 -0.89 6.17
N ASP A 112 -4.51 -1.70 5.88
CA ASP A 112 -4.08 -2.84 6.70
C ASP A 112 -2.85 -2.48 7.57
N GLY A 113 -2.39 -1.21 7.52
CA GLY A 113 -1.27 -0.71 8.30
C GLY A 113 0.10 -0.94 7.66
N ASN A 114 0.16 -1.31 6.38
CA ASN A 114 1.43 -1.44 5.66
C ASN A 114 1.98 -0.05 5.34
N ARG A 115 3.30 0.12 5.51
CA ARG A 115 3.99 1.37 5.21
C ARG A 115 4.19 1.53 3.71
N LEU A 116 3.79 2.68 3.19
CA LEU A 116 4.00 3.11 1.83
C LEU A 116 4.81 4.40 1.83
N GLU A 117 5.93 4.39 1.13
CA GLU A 117 6.66 5.61 0.79
C GLU A 117 6.14 6.15 -0.55
N LEU A 118 5.77 7.43 -0.55
CA LEU A 118 5.41 8.19 -1.73
C LEU A 118 6.65 9.00 -2.12
N THR A 119 7.24 8.70 -3.27
CA THR A 119 8.52 9.29 -3.68
C THR A 119 8.43 9.88 -5.09
N VAL A 120 9.52 10.47 -5.57
CA VAL A 120 9.64 11.04 -6.92
C VAL A 120 9.98 9.96 -7.92
#